data_AF-A0A5S4ZR75-F1
#
_entry.id   AF-A0A5S4ZR75-F1
#
_cell.length_a   1.000
_cell.length_b   1.000
_cell.length_c   1.000
_cell.angle_alpha   90.00
_cell.angle_beta   90.00
_cell.angle_gamma   90.00
#
_symmetry.space_group_name_H-M   'P 1'
#
loop_
_entity.id
_entity.type
_entity.pdbx_description
1 polymer ?
#
loop_
_entity_poly.entity_id
_entity_poly.type
_entity_poly.pdbx_seq_one_letter_code
_entity_poly.pdbx_strand_id
1 'polypeptide(L)'
;MSIRLFQWPKGTKFNKRKSTDYIVVHHSASGDVPAAEIHRWHLAKGWLGIGYHYIIRADGTAEEGRPHWAEGAHVLGKNGVSLGICLTGSFEHHRPTTAQVDSLVRLVKSLQQLYPDANIVGHKHLIATACPGRLFPWDVLQKRLQESEGMSFKDLDKCWYPDLAKKAVELGLVAGIQREDGLYLAPKEPLTREQGWIMDLRQHAMLDNVWKIPDMVKKYLPSVVRIWAKGGQYQTVGSGSFVSPSIILTNAHVVGNNATVSVDTHDNHSDTGKMQGKVIKRDEYIDLALVQIDRQYTPLKLADGAIHGEFCLVLGNPGGEWQSVTAGIVSHNDRGDYIETDARINPGNSGGAMLNAKGELIGVPSHKIALDHSWDNQNYAIRISRVKEFIKGVV
;
A
#
# COMPACT_ATOMS: atom_id res chain seq x y z
N MET A 1 7.71 -10.41 -8.82
CA MET A 1 8.93 -10.55 -9.63
C MET A 1 9.24 -9.18 -10.24
N SER A 2 10.34 -8.50 -9.89
CA SER A 2 10.67 -7.16 -10.34
C SER A 2 11.43 -7.36 -11.62
N ILE A 3 10.69 -7.31 -12.73
CA ILE A 3 11.26 -7.46 -14.06
C ILE A 3 11.84 -6.11 -14.44
N ARG A 4 13.17 -6.03 -14.58
CA ARG A 4 13.80 -4.82 -15.08
C ARG A 4 13.48 -4.68 -16.56
N LEU A 5 12.81 -3.59 -16.93
CA LEU A 5 12.48 -3.29 -18.32
C LEU A 5 13.76 -2.96 -19.10
N PHE A 6 14.04 -3.75 -20.13
CA PHE A 6 15.08 -3.42 -21.09
C PHE A 6 14.57 -2.37 -22.08
N GLN A 7 15.27 -1.24 -22.18
CA GLN A 7 14.89 -0.17 -23.10
C GLN A 7 15.40 -0.46 -24.51
N TRP A 8 14.48 -0.78 -25.41
CA TRP A 8 14.78 -0.87 -26.84
C TRP A 8 14.90 0.52 -27.47
N PRO A 9 15.76 0.70 -28.50
CA PRO A 9 15.82 1.95 -29.25
C PRO A 9 14.45 2.38 -29.78
N LYS A 10 14.15 3.68 -29.68
CA LYS A 10 12.88 4.25 -30.13
C LYS A 10 12.66 3.95 -31.61
N GLY A 11 11.51 3.35 -31.95
CA GLY A 11 11.16 2.97 -33.32
C GLY A 11 11.56 1.54 -33.73
N THR A 12 12.10 0.73 -32.82
CA THR A 12 12.32 -0.71 -33.08
C THR A 12 11.00 -1.40 -33.45
N LYS A 13 10.96 -2.08 -34.60
CA LYS A 13 9.78 -2.81 -35.08
C LYS A 13 9.88 -4.28 -34.71
N PHE A 14 8.82 -4.82 -34.10
CA PHE A 14 8.65 -6.25 -33.83
C PHE A 14 7.47 -6.79 -34.59
N ASN A 15 7.59 -8.03 -35.06
CA ASN A 15 6.44 -8.80 -35.48
C ASN A 15 5.62 -9.18 -34.24
N LYS A 16 4.29 -9.19 -34.38
CA LYS A 16 3.40 -9.70 -33.33
C LYS A 16 3.43 -11.22 -33.35
N ARG A 17 3.55 -11.83 -32.17
CA ARG A 17 3.45 -13.28 -32.02
C ARG A 17 2.02 -13.75 -32.33
N LYS A 18 1.88 -14.90 -33.03
CA LYS A 18 0.58 -15.43 -33.49
C LYS A 18 -0.21 -16.08 -32.36
N SER A 19 0.45 -16.91 -31.57
CA SER A 19 -0.11 -17.60 -30.40
C SER A 19 0.98 -17.83 -29.35
N THR A 20 0.64 -18.43 -28.21
CA THR A 20 1.63 -18.83 -27.20
C THR A 20 1.35 -20.28 -26.83
N ASP A 21 1.81 -21.20 -27.66
CA ASP A 21 1.62 -22.63 -27.49
C ASP A 21 2.72 -23.22 -26.57
N TYR A 22 3.84 -22.52 -26.44
CA TYR A 22 5.00 -22.96 -25.66
C TYR A 22 5.62 -21.84 -24.82
N ILE A 23 6.03 -22.18 -23.61
CA ILE A 23 7.01 -21.44 -22.81
C ILE A 23 8.31 -22.24 -22.83
N VAL A 24 9.34 -21.71 -23.49
CA VAL A 24 10.59 -22.42 -23.77
C VAL A 24 11.68 -21.93 -22.83
N VAL A 25 12.24 -22.85 -22.05
CA VAL A 25 13.35 -22.59 -21.13
C VAL A 25 14.69 -22.83 -21.84
N HIS A 26 15.57 -21.84 -21.71
CA HIS A 26 16.91 -21.80 -22.29
C HIS A 26 17.98 -21.57 -21.23
N HIS A 27 19.22 -21.87 -21.61
CA HIS A 27 20.40 -21.28 -20.98
C HIS A 27 21.12 -20.37 -21.99
N SER A 28 21.96 -19.46 -21.51
CA SER A 28 22.74 -18.59 -22.40
C SER A 28 24.00 -19.26 -22.96
N ALA A 29 24.43 -20.38 -22.36
CA ALA A 29 25.72 -21.02 -22.59
C ALA A 29 26.91 -20.06 -22.40
N SER A 30 26.76 -19.08 -21.52
CA SER A 30 27.75 -18.07 -21.18
C SER A 30 27.96 -17.99 -19.66
N GLY A 31 28.85 -17.10 -19.21
CA GLY A 31 28.85 -16.63 -17.83
C GLY A 31 27.58 -15.83 -17.50
N ASP A 32 27.48 -15.39 -16.25
CA ASP A 32 26.35 -14.60 -15.77
C ASP A 32 26.37 -13.15 -16.31
N VAL A 33 25.69 -12.91 -17.44
CA VAL A 33 25.62 -11.57 -18.09
C VAL A 33 24.20 -10.95 -18.22
N PRO A 34 24.04 -9.63 -18.06
CA PRO A 34 22.73 -8.98 -18.15
C PRO A 34 22.13 -9.07 -19.56
N ALA A 35 20.82 -8.87 -19.69
CA ALA A 35 20.10 -8.87 -20.96
C ALA A 35 20.71 -7.87 -21.95
N ALA A 36 21.18 -6.71 -21.47
CA ALA A 36 21.85 -5.71 -22.28
C ALA A 36 23.14 -6.21 -22.95
N GLU A 37 23.87 -7.11 -22.28
CA GLU A 37 25.07 -7.74 -22.82
C GLU A 37 24.72 -8.71 -23.95
N ILE A 38 23.74 -9.60 -23.71
CA ILE A 38 23.24 -10.55 -24.70
C ILE A 38 22.67 -9.80 -25.92
N HIS A 39 21.95 -8.70 -25.68
CA HIS A 39 21.44 -7.83 -26.72
C HIS A 39 22.58 -7.28 -27.59
N ARG A 40 23.65 -6.77 -26.97
CA ARG A 40 24.82 -6.25 -27.70
C ARG A 40 25.51 -7.32 -28.53
N TRP A 41 25.67 -8.53 -27.99
CA TRP A 41 26.24 -9.66 -28.74
C TRP A 41 25.40 -10.03 -29.97
N HIS A 42 24.08 -9.98 -29.84
CA HIS A 42 23.17 -10.24 -30.96
C HIS A 42 23.20 -9.12 -32.01
N LEU A 43 23.26 -7.85 -31.59
CA LEU A 43 23.46 -6.73 -32.52
C LEU A 43 24.77 -6.86 -33.31
N ALA A 44 25.86 -7.26 -32.65
CA ALA A 44 27.16 -7.48 -33.29
C ALA A 44 27.13 -8.61 -34.34
N LYS A 45 26.14 -9.52 -34.27
CA LYS A 45 25.89 -10.58 -35.25
C LYS A 45 24.95 -10.13 -36.39
N GLY A 46 24.56 -8.85 -36.42
CA GLY A 46 23.59 -8.31 -37.39
C GLY A 46 22.14 -8.72 -37.09
N TRP A 47 21.86 -9.26 -35.90
CA TRP A 47 20.49 -9.57 -35.50
C TRP A 47 19.83 -8.32 -34.91
N LEU A 48 18.50 -8.33 -34.86
CA LEU A 48 17.71 -7.23 -34.28
C LEU A 48 18.06 -6.93 -32.81
N GLY A 49 18.63 -7.92 -32.10
CA GLY A 49 18.99 -7.82 -30.69
C GLY A 49 18.66 -9.12 -29.94
N ILE A 50 18.55 -9.03 -28.61
CA ILE A 50 18.23 -10.18 -27.76
C ILE A 50 17.00 -10.94 -28.29
N GLY A 51 17.09 -12.26 -28.35
CA GLY A 51 16.05 -13.12 -28.94
C GLY A 51 14.99 -13.62 -27.95
N TYR A 52 15.30 -13.55 -26.66
CA TYR A 52 14.45 -14.03 -25.57
C TYR A 52 13.51 -12.94 -25.06
N HIS A 53 12.42 -13.34 -24.41
CA HIS A 53 11.48 -12.42 -23.79
C HIS A 53 11.84 -12.12 -22.34
N TYR A 54 12.48 -13.07 -21.66
CA TYR A 54 12.93 -12.91 -20.29
C TYR A 54 14.31 -13.50 -20.10
N ILE A 55 15.16 -12.81 -19.35
CA ILE A 55 16.47 -13.27 -18.89
C ILE A 55 16.43 -13.41 -17.37
N ILE A 56 16.97 -14.51 -16.83
CA ILE A 56 17.10 -14.71 -15.38
C ILE A 56 18.58 -14.83 -15.02
N ARG A 57 19.07 -13.84 -14.27
CA ARG A 57 20.45 -13.72 -13.77
C ARG A 57 20.74 -14.76 -12.68
N ALA A 58 22.01 -15.04 -12.40
CA ALA A 58 22.41 -16.03 -11.38
C ALA A 58 21.91 -15.70 -9.96
N ASP A 59 21.69 -14.42 -9.66
CA ASP A 59 21.12 -13.94 -8.39
C ASP A 59 19.58 -14.06 -8.33
N GLY A 60 18.93 -14.54 -9.39
CA GLY A 60 17.48 -14.64 -9.52
C GLY A 60 16.80 -13.38 -10.07
N THR A 61 17.53 -12.29 -10.32
CA THR A 61 16.96 -11.10 -10.97
C THR A 61 16.45 -11.47 -12.37
N ALA A 62 15.25 -11.00 -12.72
CA ALA A 62 14.75 -11.12 -14.08
C ALA A 62 14.71 -9.79 -14.82
N GLU A 63 15.02 -9.88 -16.10
CA GLU A 63 15.10 -8.75 -17.00
C GLU A 63 14.23 -9.07 -18.22
N GLU A 64 13.42 -8.11 -18.65
CA GLU A 64 12.67 -8.26 -19.90
C GLU A 64 13.64 -8.15 -21.08
N GLY A 65 13.50 -9.00 -22.07
CA GLY A 65 14.18 -8.90 -23.34
C GLY A 65 13.26 -8.27 -24.36
N ARG A 66 12.78 -9.07 -25.30
CA ARG A 66 11.71 -8.67 -26.23
C ARG A 66 10.39 -8.49 -25.49
N PRO A 67 9.54 -7.52 -25.91
CA PRO A 67 8.20 -7.38 -25.35
C PRO A 67 7.46 -8.71 -25.34
N HIS A 68 6.76 -9.03 -24.26
CA HIS A 68 6.11 -10.34 -24.11
C HIS A 68 5.07 -10.68 -25.21
N TRP A 69 4.58 -9.73 -26.00
CA TRP A 69 3.67 -9.94 -27.15
C TRP A 69 4.40 -10.14 -28.49
N ALA A 70 5.68 -9.80 -28.55
CA ALA A 70 6.48 -9.81 -29.77
C ALA A 70 6.89 -11.24 -30.15
N GLU A 71 7.21 -11.43 -31.42
CA GLU A 71 7.86 -12.64 -31.89
C GLU A 71 9.31 -12.70 -31.38
N GLY A 72 9.67 -13.86 -30.82
CA GLY A 72 11.02 -14.15 -30.35
C GLY A 72 12.04 -14.35 -31.47
N ALA A 73 13.29 -14.62 -31.09
CA ALA A 73 14.33 -15.14 -31.99
C ALA A 73 15.17 -16.19 -31.24
N HIS A 74 14.50 -17.20 -30.70
CA HIS A 74 15.10 -18.17 -29.77
C HIS A 74 14.84 -19.64 -30.13
N VAL A 75 13.82 -19.97 -30.95
CA VAL A 75 13.65 -21.31 -31.53
C VAL A 75 13.25 -21.18 -33.00
N LEU A 76 14.11 -21.66 -33.90
CA LEU A 76 13.84 -21.65 -35.34
C LEU A 76 12.52 -22.38 -35.66
N GLY A 77 11.65 -21.75 -36.45
CA GLY A 77 10.34 -22.31 -36.83
C GLY A 77 9.27 -22.28 -35.74
N LYS A 78 9.57 -21.83 -34.51
CA LYS A 78 8.62 -21.76 -33.39
C LYS A 78 8.51 -20.37 -32.73
N ASN A 79 9.31 -19.39 -33.15
CA ASN A 79 9.30 -18.03 -32.59
C ASN A 79 7.91 -17.37 -32.59
N GLY A 80 7.15 -17.55 -33.66
CA GLY A 80 5.80 -16.99 -33.80
C GLY A 80 4.73 -17.62 -32.90
N VAL A 81 5.05 -18.69 -32.17
CA VAL A 81 4.11 -19.43 -31.31
C VAL A 81 4.67 -19.71 -29.90
N SER A 82 5.81 -19.10 -29.52
CA SER A 82 6.46 -19.41 -28.25
C SER A 82 7.07 -18.21 -27.53
N LEU A 83 7.16 -18.32 -26.20
CA LEU A 83 7.85 -17.40 -25.30
C LEU A 83 9.15 -18.02 -24.79
N GLY A 84 10.30 -17.44 -25.13
CA GLY A 84 11.60 -17.83 -24.59
C GLY A 84 11.96 -17.17 -23.26
N ILE A 85 12.28 -17.97 -22.25
CA ILE A 85 12.94 -17.57 -20.99
C ILE A 85 14.36 -18.13 -21.01
N CYS A 86 15.38 -17.30 -20.80
CA CYS A 86 16.78 -17.72 -20.80
C CYS A 86 17.42 -17.46 -19.44
N LEU A 87 17.94 -18.51 -18.81
CA LEU A 87 18.75 -18.39 -17.61
C LEU A 87 20.20 -18.19 -18.02
N THR A 88 20.88 -17.24 -17.41
CA THR A 88 22.29 -17.00 -17.68
C THR A 88 23.14 -18.11 -17.06
N GLY A 89 24.08 -18.64 -17.83
CA GLY A 89 24.88 -19.79 -17.42
C GLY A 89 25.02 -20.85 -18.49
N SER A 90 25.90 -21.81 -18.23
CA SER A 90 25.98 -23.07 -18.96
C SER A 90 25.70 -24.23 -18.01
N PHE A 91 24.48 -24.77 -18.09
CA PHE A 91 24.06 -25.90 -17.25
C PHE A 91 24.48 -27.27 -17.81
N GLU A 92 25.57 -27.32 -18.57
CA GLU A 92 26.26 -28.56 -18.96
C GLU A 92 27.18 -29.08 -17.84
N HIS A 93 27.74 -28.17 -17.05
CA HIS A 93 28.77 -28.49 -16.05
C HIS A 93 28.36 -28.13 -14.61
N HIS A 94 27.41 -27.20 -14.45
CA HIS A 94 26.91 -26.77 -13.14
C HIS A 94 25.38 -26.69 -13.16
N ARG A 95 24.73 -26.81 -12.00
CA ARG A 95 23.29 -26.59 -11.90
C ARG A 95 22.98 -25.08 -11.87
N PRO A 96 21.79 -24.65 -12.33
CA PRO A 96 21.32 -23.29 -12.05
C PRO A 96 21.24 -23.04 -10.54
N THR A 97 21.37 -21.79 -10.13
CA THR A 97 21.27 -21.41 -8.72
C THR A 97 19.84 -21.61 -8.21
N THR A 98 19.67 -21.76 -6.89
CA THR A 98 18.33 -21.81 -6.27
C THR A 98 17.52 -20.56 -6.62
N ALA A 99 18.15 -19.39 -6.59
CA ALA A 99 17.50 -18.13 -6.94
C ALA A 99 17.01 -18.10 -8.39
N GLN A 100 17.79 -18.65 -9.33
CA GLN A 100 17.36 -18.80 -10.72
C GLN A 100 16.15 -19.72 -10.87
N VAL A 101 16.17 -20.88 -10.20
CA VAL A 101 15.06 -21.84 -10.27
C VAL A 101 13.80 -21.26 -9.60
N ASP A 102 13.95 -20.57 -8.48
CA ASP A 102 12.84 -19.88 -7.79
C ASP A 102 12.19 -18.83 -8.69
N SER A 103 13.00 -17.97 -9.31
CA SER A 103 12.52 -16.95 -10.24
C SER A 103 11.90 -17.56 -11.49
N LEU A 104 12.45 -18.65 -12.01
CA LEU A 104 11.88 -19.37 -13.14
C LEU A 104 10.50 -19.95 -12.81
N VAL A 105 10.33 -20.60 -11.65
CA VAL A 105 9.04 -21.15 -11.22
C VAL A 105 8.00 -20.03 -11.11
N ARG A 106 8.36 -18.91 -10.48
CA ARG A 106 7.47 -17.75 -10.32
C ARG A 106 7.06 -17.18 -11.68
N LEU A 107 8.02 -16.95 -12.56
CA LEU A 107 7.78 -16.40 -13.90
C LEU A 107 6.90 -17.33 -14.74
N VAL A 108 7.18 -18.64 -14.73
CA VAL A 108 6.39 -19.62 -15.47
C VAL A 108 4.96 -19.67 -14.96
N LYS A 109 4.73 -19.70 -13.64
CA LYS A 109 3.37 -19.65 -13.07
C LYS A 109 2.62 -18.38 -13.48
N SER A 110 3.26 -17.21 -13.44
CA SER A 110 2.66 -15.96 -13.91
C SER A 110 2.32 -15.99 -15.40
N LEU A 111 3.20 -16.56 -16.23
CA LEU A 111 2.94 -16.69 -17.66
C LEU A 111 1.84 -17.70 -17.96
N GLN A 112 1.70 -18.77 -17.17
CA GLN A 112 0.60 -19.73 -17.29
C GLN A 112 -0.77 -19.10 -16.93
N GLN A 113 -0.82 -18.06 -16.10
CA GLN A 113 -2.07 -17.32 -15.90
C GLN A 113 -2.51 -16.57 -17.16
N LEU A 114 -1.54 -16.07 -17.95
CA LEU A 114 -1.80 -15.36 -19.21
C LEU A 114 -1.98 -16.31 -20.40
N TYR A 115 -1.32 -17.47 -20.36
CA TYR A 115 -1.28 -18.47 -21.42
C TYR A 115 -1.48 -19.87 -20.80
N PRO A 116 -2.70 -20.21 -20.35
CA PRO A 116 -2.97 -21.43 -19.59
C PRO A 116 -2.69 -22.71 -20.37
N ASP A 117 -2.85 -22.66 -21.69
CA ASP A 117 -2.65 -23.81 -22.58
C ASP A 117 -1.18 -23.98 -23.04
N ALA A 118 -0.27 -23.10 -22.61
CA ALA A 118 1.11 -23.11 -23.06
C ALA A 118 1.91 -24.26 -22.43
N ASN A 119 2.57 -25.06 -23.27
CA ASN A 119 3.42 -26.16 -22.81
C ASN A 119 4.78 -25.64 -22.34
N ILE A 120 5.20 -26.04 -21.14
CA ILE A 120 6.51 -25.69 -20.57
C ILE A 120 7.54 -26.71 -21.03
N VAL A 121 8.49 -26.27 -21.84
CA VAL A 121 9.47 -27.16 -22.48
C VAL A 121 10.88 -26.57 -22.44
N GLY A 122 11.90 -27.42 -22.56
CA GLY A 122 13.26 -26.97 -22.79
C GLY A 122 13.53 -26.82 -24.27
N HIS A 123 14.52 -26.01 -24.64
CA HIS A 123 14.89 -25.82 -26.04
C HIS A 123 15.15 -27.15 -26.77
N LYS A 124 15.85 -28.09 -26.12
CA LYS A 124 16.12 -29.45 -26.62
C LYS A 124 14.88 -30.30 -26.93
N HIS A 125 13.72 -29.97 -26.36
CA HIS A 125 12.48 -30.70 -26.65
C HIS A 125 11.86 -30.27 -27.99
N LEU A 126 12.28 -29.12 -28.54
CA LEU A 126 11.74 -28.59 -29.80
C LEU A 126 12.70 -28.76 -30.97
N ILE A 127 14.01 -28.69 -30.74
CA ILE A 127 15.05 -28.88 -31.76
C ILE A 127 16.27 -29.60 -31.18
N ALA A 128 17.13 -30.16 -32.03
CA ALA A 128 18.38 -30.78 -31.61
C ALA A 128 19.36 -29.72 -31.06
N THR A 129 19.53 -29.68 -29.73
CA THR A 129 20.45 -28.78 -29.02
C THR A 129 20.75 -29.30 -27.61
N ALA A 130 21.86 -28.88 -27.02
CA ALA A 130 22.19 -29.17 -25.62
C ALA A 130 21.37 -28.32 -24.62
N CYS A 131 20.83 -27.17 -25.08
CA CYS A 131 20.09 -26.21 -24.26
C CYS A 131 18.78 -26.79 -23.68
N PRO A 132 18.43 -26.57 -22.39
CA PRO A 132 19.07 -25.66 -21.41
C PRO A 132 20.22 -26.29 -20.61
N GLY A 133 20.75 -27.44 -21.01
CA GLY A 133 21.85 -28.09 -20.32
C GLY A 133 21.45 -29.44 -19.73
N ARG A 134 22.36 -30.41 -19.71
CA ARG A 134 22.12 -31.73 -19.09
C ARG A 134 21.89 -31.70 -17.57
N LEU A 135 22.39 -30.68 -16.87
CA LEU A 135 22.22 -30.52 -15.42
C LEU A 135 21.05 -29.60 -15.03
N PHE A 136 20.28 -29.14 -16.01
CA PHE A 136 19.07 -28.38 -15.72
C PHE A 136 18.04 -29.26 -14.98
N PRO A 137 17.52 -28.84 -13.81
CA PRO A 137 16.71 -29.68 -12.92
C PRO A 137 15.24 -29.72 -13.35
N TRP A 138 14.94 -30.45 -14.43
CA TRP A 138 13.59 -30.54 -15.00
C TRP A 138 12.56 -31.14 -14.04
N ASP A 139 12.95 -32.17 -13.31
CA ASP A 139 12.16 -32.84 -12.28
C ASP A 139 11.73 -31.87 -11.17
N VAL A 140 12.68 -31.06 -10.68
CA VAL A 140 12.42 -30.04 -9.65
C VAL A 140 11.49 -28.97 -10.18
N LEU A 141 11.72 -28.48 -11.40
CA LEU A 141 10.85 -27.47 -12.02
C LEU A 141 9.42 -28.00 -12.19
N GLN A 142 9.24 -29.19 -12.78
CA GLN A 142 7.92 -29.78 -12.99
C GLN A 142 7.18 -30.02 -11.67
N LYS A 143 7.86 -30.57 -10.67
CA LYS A 143 7.28 -30.77 -9.33
C LYS A 143 6.79 -29.44 -8.75
N ARG A 144 7.63 -28.40 -8.76
CA ARG A 144 7.28 -27.08 -8.21
C ARG A 144 6.20 -26.32 -9.00
N LEU A 145 6.02 -26.66 -10.27
CA LEU A 145 4.92 -26.14 -11.09
C LEU A 145 3.59 -26.84 -10.81
N GLN A 146 3.63 -28.16 -10.54
CA GLN A 146 2.45 -28.97 -10.19
C GLN A 146 2.02 -28.83 -8.73
N GLU A 147 2.96 -28.48 -7.85
CA GLU A 147 2.64 -27.99 -6.52
C GLU A 147 1.75 -26.76 -6.71
N SER A 148 0.45 -26.94 -6.41
CA SER A 148 -0.45 -25.82 -6.16
C SER A 148 0.33 -24.87 -5.26
N GLU A 149 0.39 -23.57 -5.56
CA GLU A 149 0.72 -22.59 -4.52
C GLU A 149 -0.45 -22.51 -3.51
N GLY A 150 -1.02 -23.65 -3.13
CA GLY A 150 -1.70 -23.84 -1.88
C GLY A 150 -0.62 -23.78 -0.83
N MET A 151 -0.41 -22.59 -0.29
CA MET A 151 0.13 -22.48 1.04
C MET A 151 -0.59 -23.45 1.98
N SER A 152 0.11 -24.47 2.40
CA SER A 152 -0.23 -25.14 3.63
C SER A 152 0.92 -24.83 4.59
N PHE A 153 0.93 -23.61 5.10
CA PHE A 153 1.76 -23.26 6.24
C PHE A 153 1.03 -23.74 7.49
N LYS A 154 1.51 -24.83 8.07
CA LYS A 154 0.92 -25.46 9.26
C LYS A 154 0.91 -24.56 10.51
N ASP A 155 1.55 -23.40 10.43
CA ASP A 155 1.70 -22.43 11.52
C ASP A 155 1.15 -21.03 11.19
N LEU A 156 0.45 -20.82 10.05
CA LEU A 156 -0.17 -19.52 9.76
C LEU A 156 -1.20 -19.11 10.83
N ASP A 157 -1.87 -20.10 11.42
CA ASP A 157 -2.82 -19.90 12.52
C ASP A 157 -2.14 -19.38 13.80
N LYS A 158 -0.79 -19.43 13.88
CA LYS A 158 0.01 -18.91 14.98
C LYS A 158 0.56 -17.50 14.71
N CYS A 159 0.34 -16.94 13.51
CA CYS A 159 0.68 -15.56 13.23
C CYS A 159 -0.26 -14.61 13.98
N TRP A 160 0.20 -13.39 14.25
CA TRP A 160 -0.59 -12.36 14.95
C TRP A 160 -1.90 -11.99 14.23
N TYR A 161 -1.99 -12.23 12.92
CA TYR A 161 -3.22 -12.07 12.13
C TYR A 161 -3.35 -13.12 11.02
N PRO A 162 -3.86 -14.33 11.35
CA PRO A 162 -3.83 -15.51 10.47
C PRO A 162 -4.54 -15.35 9.13
N ASP A 163 -5.73 -14.74 9.12
CA ASP A 163 -6.56 -14.67 7.92
C ASP A 163 -5.97 -13.74 6.86
N LEU A 164 -5.33 -12.65 7.28
CA LEU A 164 -4.62 -11.80 6.33
C LEU A 164 -3.27 -12.39 5.94
N ALA A 165 -2.56 -13.08 6.82
CA ALA A 165 -1.35 -13.78 6.42
C ALA A 165 -1.67 -14.86 5.36
N LYS A 166 -2.81 -15.56 5.47
CA LYS A 166 -3.37 -16.40 4.41
C LYS A 166 -3.67 -15.57 3.16
N LYS A 167 -4.41 -14.46 3.28
CA LYS A 167 -4.80 -13.62 2.13
C LYS A 167 -3.60 -13.01 1.37
N ALA A 168 -2.61 -12.48 2.09
CA ALA A 168 -1.44 -11.83 1.52
C ALA A 168 -0.60 -12.82 0.71
N VAL A 169 -0.52 -14.06 1.17
CA VAL A 169 0.17 -15.09 0.40
C VAL A 169 -0.74 -15.70 -0.68
N GLU A 170 -2.07 -15.80 -0.50
CA GLU A 170 -3.02 -16.16 -1.59
C GLU A 170 -2.86 -15.20 -2.77
N LEU A 171 -2.68 -13.92 -2.45
CA LEU A 171 -2.41 -12.84 -3.41
C LEU A 171 -0.95 -12.80 -3.90
N GLY A 172 -0.08 -13.69 -3.40
CA GLY A 172 1.32 -13.81 -3.82
C GLY A 172 2.24 -12.66 -3.37
N LEU A 173 1.81 -11.84 -2.41
CA LEU A 173 2.51 -10.64 -1.95
C LEU A 173 3.65 -10.97 -0.98
N VAL A 174 3.46 -11.99 -0.12
CA VAL A 174 4.45 -12.48 0.83
C VAL A 174 4.71 -13.97 0.65
N ALA A 175 5.89 -14.42 1.07
CA ALA A 175 6.31 -15.81 1.07
C ALA A 175 6.81 -16.20 2.46
N GLY A 176 6.48 -17.41 2.89
CA GLY A 176 7.02 -17.99 4.12
C GLY A 176 8.34 -18.71 3.87
N ILE A 177 9.34 -18.44 4.70
CA ILE A 177 10.58 -19.18 4.81
C ILE A 177 10.53 -19.94 6.14
N GLN A 178 10.46 -21.26 6.08
CA GLN A 178 10.62 -22.11 7.26
C GLN A 178 12.10 -22.13 7.66
N ARG A 179 12.39 -21.80 8.93
CA ARG A 179 13.70 -21.92 9.56
C ARG A 179 13.63 -22.89 10.73
N GLU A 180 14.78 -23.26 11.30
CA GLU A 180 14.87 -24.16 12.47
C GLU A 180 14.15 -23.58 13.71
N ASP A 181 14.07 -22.25 13.83
CA ASP A 181 13.48 -21.52 14.94
C ASP A 181 12.03 -21.04 14.69
N GLY A 182 11.48 -21.24 13.49
CA GLY A 182 10.09 -20.91 13.20
C GLY A 182 9.80 -20.53 11.75
N LEU A 183 8.54 -20.12 11.51
CA LEU A 183 8.06 -19.66 10.22
C LEU A 183 8.21 -18.14 10.10
N TYR A 184 8.97 -17.68 9.10
CA TYR A 184 9.19 -16.27 8.82
C TYR A 184 8.48 -15.86 7.53
N LEU A 185 7.55 -14.92 7.60
CA LEU A 185 6.92 -14.32 6.43
C LEU A 185 7.74 -13.13 5.96
N ALA A 186 8.14 -13.11 4.70
CA ALA A 186 8.84 -12.00 4.08
C ALA A 186 8.19 -11.64 2.74
N PRO A 187 8.21 -10.36 2.32
CA PRO A 187 7.82 -9.98 0.98
C PRO A 187 8.57 -10.83 -0.05
N LYS A 188 7.85 -11.35 -1.04
CA LYS A 188 8.44 -12.18 -2.10
C LYS A 188 9.49 -11.37 -2.90
N GLU A 189 9.40 -10.03 -2.81
CA GLU A 189 10.23 -8.99 -3.43
C GLU A 189 10.19 -7.65 -2.67
N PRO A 190 11.09 -6.69 -2.97
CA PRO A 190 10.92 -5.29 -2.56
C PRO A 190 9.57 -4.79 -3.07
N LEU A 191 8.67 -4.49 -2.14
CA LEU A 191 7.34 -4.01 -2.48
C LEU A 191 7.45 -2.65 -3.17
N THR A 192 6.77 -2.48 -4.31
CA THR A 192 6.55 -1.14 -4.84
C THR A 192 5.77 -0.31 -3.82
N ARG A 193 5.77 1.02 -3.96
CA ARG A 193 4.96 1.87 -3.07
C ARG A 193 3.50 1.42 -3.09
N GLU A 194 2.88 1.20 -4.26
CA GLU A 194 1.51 0.66 -4.36
C GLU A 194 1.35 -0.76 -3.79
N GLN A 195 2.33 -1.66 -3.92
CA GLN A 195 2.26 -2.98 -3.28
C GLN A 195 2.41 -2.91 -1.77
N GLY A 196 3.20 -1.94 -1.29
CA GLY A 196 3.27 -1.53 0.10
C GLY A 196 1.93 -0.96 0.59
N TRP A 197 1.17 -0.25 -0.26
CA TRP A 197 -0.21 0.19 0.03
C TRP A 197 -1.21 -0.97 0.05
N ILE A 198 -1.10 -1.96 -0.84
CA ILE A 198 -1.96 -3.16 -0.86
C ILE A 198 -1.63 -4.10 0.32
N MET A 199 -0.35 -4.20 0.68
CA MET A 199 0.13 -4.91 1.86
C MET A 199 0.02 -4.10 3.15
N ASP A 200 -0.27 -2.80 3.05
CA ASP A 200 -0.68 -1.99 4.19
C ASP A 200 -2.02 -2.58 4.63
N LEU A 201 -1.92 -3.50 5.59
CA LEU A 201 -2.97 -4.25 6.28
C LEU A 201 -4.25 -3.44 6.57
N ARG A 202 -4.09 -2.13 6.56
CA ARG A 202 -5.07 -1.08 6.73
C ARG A 202 -6.14 -1.09 5.66
N GLN A 203 -5.79 -1.11 4.38
CA GLN A 203 -6.82 -1.03 3.35
C GLN A 203 -7.67 -2.31 3.26
N HIS A 204 -7.10 -3.49 3.48
CA HIS A 204 -7.89 -4.73 3.50
C HIS A 204 -8.72 -4.90 4.78
N ALA A 205 -8.23 -4.48 5.96
CA ALA A 205 -9.04 -4.41 7.18
C ALA A 205 -10.17 -3.35 7.07
N MET A 206 -9.95 -2.30 6.27
CA MET A 206 -10.93 -1.25 5.96
C MET A 206 -11.98 -1.66 4.91
N LEU A 207 -11.74 -2.72 4.14
CA LEU A 207 -12.61 -3.08 3.00
C LEU A 207 -13.39 -4.38 3.22
N ASP A 208 -12.85 -5.39 3.91
CA ASP A 208 -13.54 -6.67 4.11
C ASP A 208 -13.79 -6.98 5.60
N ASN A 209 -15.03 -6.72 6.04
CA ASN A 209 -15.72 -7.19 7.25
C ASN A 209 -15.43 -6.62 8.65
N VAL A 210 -14.35 -5.88 8.93
CA VAL A 210 -14.07 -5.39 10.31
C VAL A 210 -14.28 -3.88 10.49
N TRP A 211 -13.98 -3.06 9.49
CA TRP A 211 -14.14 -1.60 9.62
C TRP A 211 -14.65 -0.94 8.34
N LYS A 212 -15.97 -0.88 8.17
CA LYS A 212 -16.61 -0.25 7.01
C LYS A 212 -16.53 1.27 7.12
N ILE A 213 -15.47 1.87 6.58
CA ILE A 213 -15.26 3.33 6.59
C ILE A 213 -16.50 4.09 6.11
N PRO A 214 -17.17 3.73 5.00
CA PRO A 214 -18.37 4.45 4.57
C PRO A 214 -19.48 4.49 5.63
N ASP A 215 -19.66 3.40 6.38
CA ASP A 215 -20.66 3.32 7.46
C ASP A 215 -20.24 4.18 8.66
N MET A 216 -18.95 4.17 9.00
CA MET A 216 -18.38 5.01 10.05
C MET A 216 -18.54 6.49 9.72
N VAL A 217 -18.19 6.88 8.49
CA VAL A 217 -18.35 8.25 8.00
C VAL A 217 -19.82 8.63 8.06
N LYS A 218 -20.72 7.83 7.48
CA LYS A 218 -22.17 8.09 7.50
C LYS A 218 -22.71 8.25 8.93
N LYS A 219 -22.20 7.48 9.88
CA LYS A 219 -22.67 7.48 11.27
C LYS A 219 -22.11 8.65 12.09
N TYR A 220 -20.83 8.98 11.95
CA TYR A 220 -20.14 9.89 12.89
C TYR A 220 -19.81 11.26 12.30
N LEU A 221 -19.82 11.42 10.97
CA LEU A 221 -19.62 12.72 10.33
C LEU A 221 -20.65 13.79 10.74
N PRO A 222 -21.94 13.47 11.02
CA PRO A 222 -22.88 14.44 11.57
C PRO A 222 -22.45 15.08 12.91
N SER A 223 -21.56 14.41 13.67
CA SER A 223 -21.00 14.93 14.92
C SER A 223 -19.77 15.82 14.70
N VAL A 224 -19.34 16.04 13.46
CA VAL A 224 -18.19 16.87 13.08
C VAL A 224 -18.68 18.09 12.31
N VAL A 225 -18.22 19.26 12.74
CA VAL A 225 -18.66 20.55 12.24
C VAL A 225 -17.50 21.32 11.63
N ARG A 226 -17.84 22.31 10.81
CA ARG A 226 -16.93 23.33 10.32
C ARG A 226 -16.99 24.54 11.25
N ILE A 227 -15.84 25.13 11.53
CA ILE A 227 -15.72 26.34 12.34
C ILE A 227 -14.99 27.41 11.54
N TRP A 228 -15.57 28.61 11.54
CA TRP A 228 -15.00 29.81 10.94
C TRP A 228 -14.82 30.87 12.02
N ALA A 229 -13.62 31.42 12.14
CA ALA A 229 -13.36 32.58 12.99
C ALA A 229 -12.90 33.76 12.13
N LYS A 230 -13.54 34.92 12.31
CA LYS A 230 -13.17 36.17 11.63
C LYS A 230 -12.29 37.00 12.55
N GLY A 231 -10.98 36.98 12.36
CA GLY A 231 -10.02 37.78 13.12
C GLY A 231 -9.40 38.89 12.25
N GLY A 232 -9.95 40.11 12.27
CA GLY A 232 -9.40 41.23 11.52
C GLY A 232 -9.36 40.96 9.99
N GLN A 233 -8.19 41.08 9.36
CA GLN A 233 -8.01 40.77 7.92
C GLN A 233 -7.83 39.26 7.63
N TYR A 234 -7.74 38.41 8.64
CA TYR A 234 -7.50 36.97 8.48
C TYR A 234 -8.74 36.14 8.84
N GLN A 235 -9.06 35.15 8.00
CA GLN A 235 -10.09 34.16 8.27
C GLN A 235 -9.42 32.82 8.58
N THR A 236 -9.75 32.22 9.71
CA THR A 236 -9.37 30.84 10.03
C THR A 236 -10.56 29.93 9.75
N VAL A 237 -10.28 28.79 9.13
CA VAL A 237 -11.25 27.74 8.88
C VAL A 237 -10.67 26.43 9.39
N GLY A 238 -11.46 25.71 10.17
CA GLY A 238 -11.11 24.41 10.72
C GLY A 238 -12.34 23.59 11.01
N SER A 239 -12.13 22.52 11.77
CA SER A 239 -13.15 21.56 12.16
C SER A 239 -13.41 21.61 13.67
N GLY A 240 -14.53 21.04 14.08
CA GLY A 240 -14.90 20.80 15.48
C GLY A 240 -15.62 19.47 15.60
N SER A 241 -15.69 18.91 16.80
CA SER A 241 -16.55 17.75 17.07
C SER A 241 -17.35 17.90 18.36
N PHE A 242 -18.59 17.41 18.37
CA PHE A 242 -19.43 17.47 19.56
C PHE A 242 -18.93 16.50 20.63
N VAL A 243 -18.66 17.02 21.83
CA VAL A 243 -18.29 16.25 23.03
C VAL A 243 -19.38 16.28 24.11
N SER A 244 -20.31 17.23 23.99
CA SER A 244 -21.63 17.22 24.63
C SER A 244 -22.67 17.64 23.59
N PRO A 245 -23.99 17.48 23.85
CA PRO A 245 -25.02 17.82 22.88
C PRO A 245 -24.89 19.22 22.26
N SER A 246 -24.38 20.20 23.00
CA SER A 246 -24.27 21.59 22.54
C SER A 246 -22.86 22.17 22.68
N ILE A 247 -21.88 21.36 23.07
CA ILE A 247 -20.48 21.76 23.23
C ILE A 247 -19.61 21.05 22.19
N ILE A 248 -18.90 21.88 21.43
CA ILE A 248 -17.98 21.48 20.38
C ILE A 248 -16.54 21.64 20.90
N LEU A 249 -15.75 20.58 20.78
CA LEU A 249 -14.31 20.60 20.95
C LEU A 249 -13.64 20.95 19.62
N THR A 250 -12.63 21.81 19.67
CA THR A 250 -11.81 22.19 18.51
C THR A 250 -10.42 22.63 18.98
N ASN A 251 -9.56 23.07 18.05
CA ASN A 251 -8.29 23.66 18.40
C ASN A 251 -8.38 25.14 18.76
N ALA A 252 -7.52 25.59 19.68
CA ALA A 252 -7.43 27.00 20.06
C ALA A 252 -7.04 27.89 18.87
N HIS A 253 -6.16 27.41 17.99
CA HIS A 253 -5.78 28.16 16.80
C HIS A 253 -6.89 28.30 15.76
N VAL A 254 -7.89 27.39 15.75
CA VAL A 254 -9.04 27.47 14.84
C VAL A 254 -9.95 28.64 15.25
N VAL A 255 -10.19 28.81 16.55
CA VAL A 255 -11.02 29.91 17.07
C VAL A 255 -10.26 31.24 17.20
N GLY A 256 -8.92 31.21 17.23
CA GLY A 256 -8.09 32.40 17.43
C GLY A 256 -8.39 33.08 18.76
N ASN A 257 -8.40 34.42 18.77
CA ASN A 257 -8.76 35.23 19.95
C ASN A 257 -10.23 35.68 19.96
N ASN A 258 -11.09 35.04 19.16
CA ASN A 258 -12.46 35.46 18.99
C ASN A 258 -13.34 34.99 20.15
N ALA A 259 -14.22 35.86 20.65
CA ALA A 259 -15.23 35.49 21.64
C ALA A 259 -16.36 34.65 21.03
N THR A 260 -16.60 34.80 19.73
CA THR A 260 -17.61 34.06 18.96
C THR A 260 -17.05 33.58 17.63
N VAL A 261 -17.60 32.47 17.13
CA VAL A 261 -17.27 31.86 15.84
C VAL A 261 -18.54 31.51 15.09
N SER A 262 -18.45 31.28 13.78
CA SER A 262 -19.53 30.70 13.00
C SER A 262 -19.32 29.19 12.87
N VAL A 263 -20.37 28.42 13.14
CA VAL A 263 -20.39 26.97 13.11
C VAL A 263 -21.32 26.50 12.01
N ASP A 264 -20.89 25.51 11.24
CA ASP A 264 -21.64 24.94 10.14
C ASP A 264 -21.63 23.40 10.23
N THR A 265 -22.78 22.78 10.13
CA THR A 265 -23.01 21.34 10.39
C THR A 265 -23.18 20.57 9.08
N HIS A 266 -22.99 19.25 9.11
CA HIS A 266 -23.11 18.39 7.93
C HIS A 266 -24.39 18.60 7.09
N ASP A 267 -25.51 18.90 7.74
CA ASP A 267 -26.83 18.88 7.09
C ASP A 267 -27.17 20.16 6.32
N ASN A 268 -26.28 21.16 6.21
CA ASN A 268 -26.67 22.47 5.69
C ASN A 268 -25.62 23.14 4.79
N HIS A 269 -25.69 22.88 3.49
CA HIS A 269 -24.81 23.47 2.47
C HIS A 269 -25.17 24.92 2.07
N SER A 270 -26.04 25.61 2.83
CA SER A 270 -26.49 26.97 2.51
C SER A 270 -25.94 28.00 3.49
N ASP A 271 -25.59 29.20 2.99
CA ASP A 271 -25.07 30.32 3.80
C ASP A 271 -26.03 30.77 4.93
N THR A 272 -27.31 30.38 4.88
CA THR A 272 -28.35 30.65 5.89
C THR A 272 -28.37 29.64 7.04
N GLY A 273 -27.51 28.61 7.00
CA GLY A 273 -27.42 27.54 8.01
C GLY A 273 -26.39 27.75 9.13
N LYS A 274 -25.55 28.79 9.03
CA LYS A 274 -24.45 29.04 9.98
C LYS A 274 -25.01 29.47 11.33
N MET A 275 -24.60 28.77 12.39
CA MET A 275 -24.92 29.12 13.77
C MET A 275 -23.80 29.95 14.38
N GLN A 276 -24.14 30.84 15.31
CA GLN A 276 -23.13 31.47 16.14
C GLN A 276 -22.76 30.53 17.28
N GLY A 277 -21.46 30.35 17.50
CA GLY A 277 -20.91 29.63 18.65
C GLY A 277 -20.15 30.59 19.57
N LYS A 278 -20.35 30.47 20.88
CA LYS A 278 -19.61 31.21 21.90
C LYS A 278 -18.39 30.40 22.35
N VAL A 279 -17.20 31.00 22.32
CA VAL A 279 -16.00 30.36 22.87
C VAL A 279 -16.10 30.44 24.40
N ILE A 280 -16.28 29.29 25.06
CA ILE A 280 -16.48 29.20 26.52
C ILE A 280 -15.23 28.78 27.29
N LYS A 281 -14.27 28.15 26.59
CA LYS A 281 -12.96 27.79 27.16
C LYS A 281 -11.93 27.75 26.04
N ARG A 282 -10.71 28.21 26.30
CA ARG A 282 -9.59 28.21 25.35
C ARG A 282 -8.29 28.05 26.12
N ASP A 283 -7.44 27.17 25.65
CA ASP A 283 -6.05 27.03 26.11
C ASP A 283 -5.14 26.92 24.89
N GLU A 284 -4.33 27.96 24.70
CA GLU A 284 -3.40 28.06 23.58
C GLU A 284 -2.19 27.15 23.72
N TYR A 285 -1.78 26.84 24.96
CA TYR A 285 -0.60 26.03 25.22
C TYR A 285 -0.82 24.59 24.75
N ILE A 286 -2.02 24.07 24.96
CA ILE A 286 -2.39 22.71 24.52
C ILE A 286 -3.23 22.70 23.24
N ASP A 287 -3.42 23.87 22.64
CA ASP A 287 -4.16 24.06 21.40
C ASP A 287 -5.59 23.47 21.43
N LEU A 288 -6.34 23.66 22.53
CA LEU A 288 -7.75 23.23 22.66
C LEU A 288 -8.69 24.40 22.97
N ALA A 289 -9.91 24.32 22.44
CA ALA A 289 -10.99 25.23 22.75
C ALA A 289 -12.35 24.52 22.78
N LEU A 290 -13.28 25.08 23.57
CA LEU A 290 -14.68 24.68 23.64
C LEU A 290 -15.57 25.80 23.11
N VAL A 291 -16.48 25.43 22.21
CA VAL A 291 -17.48 26.31 21.61
C VAL A 291 -18.86 25.82 21.99
N GLN A 292 -19.66 26.69 22.60
CA GLN A 292 -21.06 26.46 22.94
C GLN A 292 -21.96 26.95 21.81
N ILE A 293 -22.94 26.15 21.41
CA ILE A 293 -24.01 26.55 20.49
C ILE A 293 -25.39 26.36 21.14
N ASP A 294 -26.43 26.94 20.54
CA ASP A 294 -27.80 26.88 21.08
C ASP A 294 -28.57 25.61 20.65
N ARG A 295 -28.08 24.89 19.64
CA ARG A 295 -28.69 23.64 19.15
C ARG A 295 -28.04 22.41 19.77
N GLN A 296 -28.78 21.30 19.77
CA GLN A 296 -28.32 20.01 20.27
C GLN A 296 -28.06 19.03 19.12
N TYR A 297 -26.95 18.31 19.22
CA TYR A 297 -26.49 17.27 18.29
C TYR A 297 -26.05 16.03 19.06
N THR A 298 -25.76 14.93 18.35
CA THR A 298 -25.25 13.72 18.99
C THR A 298 -23.75 13.86 19.24
N PRO A 299 -23.28 13.83 20.50
CA PRO A 299 -21.86 13.89 20.79
C PRO A 299 -21.15 12.58 20.48
N LEU A 300 -19.84 12.67 20.22
CA LEU A 300 -18.96 11.52 20.15
C LEU A 300 -18.70 10.97 21.54
N LYS A 301 -18.67 9.64 21.66
CA LYS A 301 -18.20 8.98 22.88
C LYS A 301 -16.68 9.13 22.99
N LEU A 302 -16.18 9.52 24.15
CA LEU A 302 -14.73 9.58 24.40
C LEU A 302 -14.20 8.18 24.68
N ALA A 303 -13.08 7.81 24.06
CA ALA A 303 -12.38 6.56 24.35
C ALA A 303 -11.65 6.63 25.70
N ASP A 304 -11.25 5.48 26.24
CA ASP A 304 -10.39 5.44 27.43
C ASP A 304 -8.98 5.95 27.13
N GLY A 305 -8.46 5.55 25.97
CA GLY A 305 -7.14 5.92 25.43
C GLY A 305 -7.03 5.48 23.97
N ALA A 306 -5.95 5.91 23.33
CA ALA A 306 -5.52 5.32 22.06
C ALA A 306 -4.63 4.09 22.32
N ILE A 307 -4.53 3.16 21.39
CA ILE A 307 -3.70 1.95 21.43
C ILE A 307 -2.67 2.03 20.29
N HIS A 308 -1.39 1.82 20.58
CA HIS A 308 -0.34 1.77 19.56
C HIS A 308 -0.63 0.70 18.51
N GLY A 309 -0.53 1.07 17.23
CA GLY A 309 -0.85 0.20 16.09
C GLY A 309 -2.35 0.08 15.77
N GLU A 310 -3.25 0.67 16.57
CA GLU A 310 -4.68 0.63 16.26
C GLU A 310 -5.04 1.52 15.07
N PHE A 311 -6.11 1.14 14.40
CA PHE A 311 -6.70 1.90 13.33
C PHE A 311 -7.33 3.21 13.77
N CYS A 312 -7.08 4.29 13.03
CA CYS A 312 -7.66 5.59 13.29
C CYS A 312 -8.22 6.28 12.03
N LEU A 313 -9.39 6.89 12.19
CA LEU A 313 -10.10 7.64 11.15
C LEU A 313 -10.12 9.11 11.56
N VAL A 314 -9.59 9.96 10.72
CA VAL A 314 -9.59 11.41 10.91
C VAL A 314 -10.70 12.01 10.07
N LEU A 315 -11.65 12.67 10.74
CA LEU A 315 -12.79 13.34 10.14
C LEU A 315 -12.63 14.86 10.30
N GLY A 316 -12.72 15.58 9.18
CA GLY A 316 -12.73 17.04 9.14
C GLY A 316 -13.80 17.58 8.18
N ASN A 317 -14.20 18.82 8.40
CA ASN A 317 -15.10 19.59 7.54
C ASN A 317 -14.48 20.95 7.13
N PRO A 318 -13.37 20.99 6.37
CA PRO A 318 -12.71 22.24 5.95
C PRO A 318 -13.53 23.15 5.04
N GLY A 319 -14.33 22.55 4.16
CA GLY A 319 -15.09 23.22 3.11
C GLY A 319 -16.47 22.61 3.08
N GLY A 320 -17.54 23.41 3.06
CA GLY A 320 -18.92 22.89 3.08
C GLY A 320 -19.22 21.91 1.93
N GLU A 321 -18.43 21.91 0.86
CA GLU A 321 -18.49 20.95 -0.27
C GLU A 321 -17.39 19.87 -0.23
N TRP A 322 -16.41 20.00 0.68
CA TRP A 322 -15.21 19.16 0.79
C TRP A 322 -15.02 18.69 2.23
N GLN A 323 -15.75 17.65 2.60
CA GLN A 323 -15.49 16.90 3.83
C GLN A 323 -14.23 16.06 3.63
N SER A 324 -13.34 16.08 4.61
CA SER A 324 -12.08 15.35 4.54
C SER A 324 -12.16 14.14 5.45
N VAL A 325 -11.96 12.96 4.84
CA VAL A 325 -11.82 11.70 5.55
C VAL A 325 -10.45 11.15 5.20
N THR A 326 -9.61 10.96 6.22
CA THR A 326 -8.31 10.30 6.07
C THR A 326 -8.21 9.18 7.08
N ALA A 327 -7.48 8.11 6.73
CA ALA A 327 -7.35 6.95 7.60
C ALA A 327 -5.87 6.56 7.72
N GLY A 328 -5.52 5.97 8.85
CA GLY A 328 -4.15 5.55 9.19
C GLY A 328 -4.13 4.69 10.44
N ILE A 329 -3.00 4.65 11.13
CA ILE A 329 -2.87 4.03 12.45
C ILE A 329 -2.32 5.02 13.47
N VAL A 330 -2.48 4.67 14.74
CA VAL A 330 -1.73 5.25 15.85
C VAL A 330 -0.29 4.75 15.78
N SER A 331 0.62 5.58 15.28
CA SER A 331 2.05 5.28 15.16
C SER A 331 2.77 5.34 16.49
N HIS A 332 2.43 6.29 17.37
CA HIS A 332 2.89 6.35 18.77
C HIS A 332 1.84 7.09 19.62
N ASN A 333 1.71 6.71 20.88
CA ASN A 333 0.75 7.30 21.83
C ASN A 333 1.33 7.44 23.24
N ASP A 334 2.66 7.38 23.38
CA ASP A 334 3.42 7.44 24.63
C ASP A 334 4.24 8.74 24.75
N ARG A 335 4.47 9.44 23.62
CA ARG A 335 5.22 10.70 23.59
C ARG A 335 4.37 11.91 24.02
N GLY A 336 4.48 12.30 25.29
CA GLY A 336 3.92 13.56 25.82
C GLY A 336 2.39 13.65 25.73
N ASP A 337 1.87 14.79 25.26
CA ASP A 337 0.44 15.09 25.16
C ASP A 337 -0.20 14.70 23.81
N TYR A 338 0.55 14.01 22.94
CA TYR A 338 0.17 13.79 21.55
C TYR A 338 0.06 12.31 21.18
N ILE A 339 -0.65 12.09 20.08
CA ILE A 339 -0.72 10.86 19.31
C ILE A 339 -0.03 11.14 17.99
N GLU A 340 1.00 10.37 17.67
CA GLU A 340 1.61 10.34 16.35
C GLU A 340 0.80 9.38 15.47
N THR A 341 0.53 9.80 14.24
CA THR A 341 -0.20 9.01 13.25
C THR A 341 0.35 9.31 11.86
N ASP A 342 0.18 8.37 10.95
CA ASP A 342 0.41 8.58 9.52
C ASP A 342 -0.89 8.83 8.74
N ALA A 343 -2.04 8.90 9.43
CA ALA A 343 -3.24 9.48 8.86
C ALA A 343 -2.93 10.93 8.46
N ARG A 344 -3.23 11.29 7.22
CA ARG A 344 -2.96 12.65 6.71
C ARG A 344 -3.74 13.70 7.51
N ILE A 345 -3.04 14.66 8.08
CA ILE A 345 -3.62 15.83 8.75
C ILE A 345 -3.13 17.08 8.02
N ASN A 346 -4.07 17.81 7.42
CA ASN A 346 -3.81 19.05 6.70
C ASN A 346 -4.63 20.20 7.31
N PRO A 347 -4.28 21.46 7.00
CA PRO A 347 -5.14 22.60 7.28
C PRO A 347 -6.58 22.30 6.82
N GLY A 348 -7.53 22.39 7.75
CA GLY A 348 -8.92 21.99 7.51
C GLY A 348 -9.44 20.89 8.42
N ASN A 349 -8.63 19.86 8.69
CA ASN A 349 -9.03 18.74 9.55
C ASN A 349 -8.71 19.02 11.03
N SER A 350 -7.97 20.10 11.29
CA SER A 350 -7.62 20.53 12.63
C SER A 350 -8.84 20.92 13.44
N GLY A 351 -8.91 20.38 14.64
CA GLY A 351 -10.04 20.52 15.56
C GLY A 351 -11.15 19.50 15.30
N GLY A 352 -11.03 18.68 14.25
CA GLY A 352 -11.97 17.61 13.92
C GLY A 352 -11.86 16.43 14.90
N ALA A 353 -12.25 15.24 14.43
CA ALA A 353 -12.27 14.04 15.25
C ALA A 353 -11.27 13.00 14.73
N MET A 354 -10.46 12.43 15.62
CA MET A 354 -9.72 11.19 15.37
C MET A 354 -10.43 10.06 16.12
N LEU A 355 -10.97 9.09 15.38
CA LEU A 355 -11.81 8.00 15.89
C LEU A 355 -11.11 6.65 15.79
N ASN A 356 -11.29 5.79 16.79
CA ASN A 356 -10.92 4.37 16.70
C ASN A 356 -11.96 3.55 15.91
N ALA A 357 -11.73 2.24 15.81
CA ALA A 357 -12.63 1.33 15.10
C ALA A 357 -14.07 1.26 15.67
N LYS A 358 -14.26 1.59 16.96
CA LYS A 358 -15.56 1.65 17.64
C LYS A 358 -16.30 2.97 17.38
N GLY A 359 -15.61 3.96 16.82
CA GLY A 359 -16.13 5.32 16.62
C GLY A 359 -16.04 6.19 17.87
N GLU A 360 -15.17 5.81 18.80
CA GLU A 360 -14.88 6.60 19.99
C GLU A 360 -13.75 7.58 19.68
N LEU A 361 -13.85 8.80 20.21
CA LEU A 361 -12.85 9.85 20.04
C LEU A 361 -11.59 9.48 20.82
N ILE A 362 -10.47 9.32 20.11
CA ILE A 362 -9.14 9.03 20.67
C ILE A 362 -8.20 10.23 20.63
N GLY A 363 -8.51 11.26 19.83
CA GLY A 363 -7.71 12.49 19.80
C GLY A 363 -8.30 13.59 18.93
N VAL A 364 -7.67 14.77 18.99
CA VAL A 364 -8.03 15.96 18.19
C VAL A 364 -6.89 16.28 17.22
N PRO A 365 -7.06 16.08 15.90
CA PRO A 365 -6.02 16.39 14.92
C PRO A 365 -5.58 17.85 15.01
N SER A 366 -4.28 18.14 14.94
CA SER A 366 -3.77 19.51 14.82
C SER A 366 -2.57 19.57 13.88
N HIS A 367 -2.69 20.37 12.82
CA HIS A 367 -1.64 20.57 11.81
C HIS A 367 -0.51 21.50 12.30
N LYS A 368 -0.70 22.19 13.43
CA LYS A 368 0.29 23.11 13.99
C LYS A 368 1.36 22.43 14.84
N ILE A 369 1.13 21.18 15.22
CA ILE A 369 2.09 20.42 16.01
C ILE A 369 3.16 19.90 15.06
N ALA A 370 4.35 20.51 15.12
CA ALA A 370 5.56 19.99 14.52
C ALA A 370 6.55 19.73 15.65
N LEU A 371 6.91 18.47 15.87
CA LEU A 371 8.02 18.12 16.76
C LEU A 371 9.34 18.22 15.99
N ASP A 372 10.42 18.45 16.72
CA ASP A 372 11.80 18.83 16.35
C ASP A 372 12.47 17.91 15.31
N HIS A 373 11.81 16.81 14.95
CA HIS A 373 12.26 15.75 14.05
C HIS A 373 11.13 15.22 13.15
N SER A 374 10.25 16.09 12.64
CA SER A 374 9.20 15.66 11.72
C SER A 374 9.79 15.13 10.41
N TRP A 375 9.79 13.81 10.24
CA TRP A 375 10.05 13.15 8.97
C TRP A 375 8.80 13.18 8.07
N ASP A 376 8.96 12.98 6.75
CA ASP A 376 7.84 12.89 5.81
C ASP A 376 6.77 11.88 6.31
N ASN A 377 5.51 12.34 6.40
CA ASN A 377 4.31 11.61 6.87
C ASN A 377 4.08 11.47 8.40
N GLN A 378 4.79 12.19 9.26
CA GLN A 378 4.41 12.27 10.68
C GLN A 378 3.35 13.35 10.90
N ASN A 379 2.19 12.95 11.41
CA ASN A 379 1.09 13.83 11.77
C ASN A 379 0.73 13.64 13.24
N TYR A 380 0.14 14.66 13.86
CA TYR A 380 -0.11 14.66 15.31
C TYR A 380 -1.54 15.04 15.66
N ALA A 381 -2.08 14.37 16.68
CA ALA A 381 -3.34 14.69 17.31
C ALA A 381 -3.15 14.87 18.83
N ILE A 382 -3.89 15.78 19.45
CA ILE A 382 -3.90 15.97 20.90
C ILE A 382 -4.58 14.76 21.53
N ARG A 383 -3.93 14.14 22.51
CA ARG A 383 -4.36 12.87 23.11
C ARG A 383 -5.66 13.01 23.91
N ILE A 384 -6.50 11.99 23.89
CA ILE A 384 -7.77 11.98 24.63
C ILE A 384 -7.63 12.21 26.14
N SER A 385 -6.52 11.81 26.77
CA SER A 385 -6.26 12.10 28.18
C SER A 385 -6.22 13.60 28.45
N ARG A 386 -5.55 14.36 27.57
CA ARG A 386 -5.44 15.81 27.66
C ARG A 386 -6.79 16.49 27.42
N VAL A 387 -7.56 15.95 26.48
CA VAL A 387 -8.95 16.39 26.24
C VAL A 387 -9.81 16.17 27.50
N LYS A 388 -9.77 15.00 28.13
CA LYS A 388 -10.54 14.69 29.35
C LYS A 388 -10.21 15.65 30.49
N GLU A 389 -8.93 15.96 30.69
CA GLU A 389 -8.52 16.97 31.66
C GLU A 389 -9.06 18.36 31.32
N PHE A 390 -8.98 18.74 30.04
CA PHE A 390 -9.41 20.04 29.56
C PHE A 390 -10.92 20.26 29.67
N ILE A 391 -11.75 19.24 29.42
CA ILE A 391 -13.22 19.38 29.47
C ILE A 391 -13.80 19.25 30.89
N LYS A 392 -13.02 18.74 31.85
CA LYS A 392 -13.44 18.50 33.22
C LYS A 392 -14.07 19.75 33.84
N GLY A 393 -15.28 19.60 34.38
CA GLY A 393 -16.03 20.68 35.04
C GLY A 393 -16.83 21.58 34.09
N VAL A 394 -16.83 21.28 32.78
CA VAL A 394 -17.65 21.97 31.75
C VAL A 394 -18.56 20.99 31.04
N VAL A 395 -18.02 19.82 30.68
CA VAL A 395 -18.72 18.64 30.17
C VAL A 395 -18.62 17.56 31.23
#